data_AF-A0A7K0LJV8-F1
#
_entry.id   AF-A0A7K0LJV8-F1
#
_cell.length_a   1.000
_cell.length_b   1.000
_cell.length_c   1.000
_cell.angle_alpha   90.00
_cell.angle_beta   90.00
_cell.angle_gamma   90.00
#
_symmetry.space_group_name_H-M   'P 1'
#
loop_
_entity.id
_entity.type
_entity.pdbx_description
1 polymer ?
#
loop_
_entity_poly.entity_id
_entity_poly.type
_entity_poly.pdbx_seq_one_letter_code
_entity_poly.pdbx_strand_id
1 'polypeptide(L)' 'MTLDRKRYLELIEARINNPASLQKALKKRARRTVAGKDGKLMLLAADHTARGIIAAGKNPTAIADRYV' A
#
# COMPACT_ATOMS: atom_id res chain seq x y z
N MET A 1 3.79 -10.82 6.45
CA MET A 1 4.22 -10.73 5.04
C MET A 1 5.10 -9.49 4.94
N THR A 2 6.41 -9.69 4.83
CA THR A 2 7.41 -8.61 4.71
C THR A 2 7.63 -8.34 3.22
N LEU A 3 7.72 -7.06 2.84
CA LEU A 3 8.08 -6.68 1.47
C LEU A 3 9.60 -6.62 1.38
N ASP A 4 10.24 -7.71 0.94
CA ASP A 4 11.68 -7.71 0.70
C ASP A 4 12.06 -7.01 -0.61
N ARG A 5 13.37 -6.81 -0.83
CA ARG A 5 13.90 -6.15 -2.04
C ARG A 5 13.44 -6.82 -3.32
N LYS A 6 13.47 -8.15 -3.34
CA LYS A 6 13.10 -8.93 -4.51
C LYS A 6 11.65 -8.66 -4.87
N ARG A 7 10.75 -8.69 -3.89
CA ARG A 7 9.32 -8.47 -4.08
C ARG A 7 9.00 -7.03 -4.47
N TYR A 8 9.75 -6.05 -3.97
CA TYR A 8 9.64 -4.66 -4.41
C TYR A 8 10.01 -4.49 -5.90
N LEU A 9 11.11 -5.12 -6.33
CA LEU A 9 11.53 -5.11 -7.73
C LEU A 9 10.53 -5.82 -8.64
N GLU A 10 9.97 -6.95 -8.22
CA GLU A 10 8.89 -7.65 -8.95
C GLU A 10 7.66 -6.77 -9.15
N LEU A 11 7.32 -5.90 -8.18
CA LEU A 11 6.24 -4.93 -8.33
C LEU A 11 6.56 -3.85 -9.38
N ILE A 12 7.80 -3.39 -9.44
CA ILE A 12 8.26 -2.44 -10.47
C ILE A 12 8.20 -3.10 -11.85
N GLU A 13 8.75 -4.31 -11.98
CA GLU A 13 8.70 -5.11 -13.21
C GLU A 13 7.26 -5.32 -13.69
N ALA A 14 6.35 -5.70 -12.79
CA ALA A 14 4.94 -5.87 -13.14
C ALA A 14 4.28 -4.57 -13.63
N ARG A 15 4.65 -3.40 -13.07
CA ARG A 15 4.11 -2.10 -13.53
C ARG A 15 4.57 -1.76 -14.95
N ILE A 16 5.82 -2.05 -15.28
CA ILE A 16 6.42 -1.71 -16.58
C ILE A 16 5.99 -2.72 -17.65
N ASN A 17 6.17 -4.01 -17.37
CA ASN A 17 6.08 -5.07 -18.37
C ASN A 17 4.74 -5.81 -18.39
N ASN A 18 3.91 -5.70 -17.34
CA ASN A 18 2.62 -6.40 -17.26
C ASN A 18 1.58 -5.68 -16.39
N PRO A 19 1.20 -4.42 -16.70
CA PRO A 19 0.31 -3.61 -15.84
C PRO A 19 -1.08 -4.24 -15.64
N ALA A 20 -1.57 -5.03 -16.61
CA ALA A 20 -2.84 -5.74 -16.51
C ALA A 20 -2.88 -6.77 -15.35
N SER A 21 -1.72 -7.23 -14.86
CA SER A 21 -1.62 -8.11 -13.71
C SER A 21 -2.20 -7.48 -12.42
N LEU A 22 -2.07 -6.16 -12.24
CA LEU A 22 -2.56 -5.45 -11.05
C LEU A 22 -4.09 -5.46 -10.97
N GLN A 23 -4.76 -5.25 -12.11
CA GLN A 23 -6.21 -5.30 -12.20
C GLN A 23 -6.73 -6.71 -11.98
N LYS A 24 -6.04 -7.73 -12.51
CA LYS A 24 -6.35 -9.14 -12.26
C LYS A 24 -6.22 -9.48 -10.77
N ALA A 25 -5.17 -9.00 -10.11
CA ALA A 25 -4.97 -9.18 -8.67
C ALA A 25 -6.08 -8.51 -7.86
N LEU A 26 -6.47 -7.28 -8.21
CA LEU A 26 -7.57 -6.56 -7.55
C LEU A 26 -8.91 -7.32 -7.66
N LYS A 27 -9.23 -7.84 -8.86
CA LYS A 27 -10.45 -8.60 -9.10
C LYS A 27 -10.50 -9.92 -8.31
N LYS A 28 -9.35 -10.56 -8.11
CA LYS A 28 -9.21 -11.83 -7.37
C LYS A 28 -9.10 -11.66 -5.84
N ARG A 29 -9.00 -10.42 -5.34
CA ARG A 29 -8.82 -10.14 -3.91
C ARG A 29 -10.01 -10.66 -3.10
N ALA A 30 -9.73 -11.48 -2.08
CA ALA A 30 -10.74 -11.89 -1.10
C ALA A 30 -11.38 -10.67 -0.43
N ARG A 31 -12.71 -10.69 -0.31
CA ARG A 31 -13.50 -9.60 0.29
C ARG A 31 -13.99 -9.98 1.68
N ARG A 32 -14.18 -8.97 2.53
CA ARG A 32 -14.76 -9.07 3.86
C ARG A 32 -15.91 -8.08 4.02
N THR A 33 -16.77 -8.29 4.99
CA THR A 33 -17.75 -7.27 5.42
C THR A 33 -17.04 -6.08 6.07
N VAL A 34 -17.70 -4.92 6.07
CA VAL A 34 -17.12 -3.66 6.58
C VAL A 34 -17.00 -3.69 8.11
N ALA A 35 -18.11 -3.95 8.81
CA ALA A 35 -18.12 -4.15 10.25
C ALA A 35 -17.79 -5.61 10.60
N GLY A 36 -16.92 -5.79 11.61
CA GLY A 36 -16.67 -7.08 12.24
C GLY A 36 -17.82 -7.50 13.15
N LYS A 37 -17.69 -8.65 13.82
CA LYS A 37 -18.71 -9.17 14.77
C LYS A 37 -18.98 -8.22 15.94
N ASP A 38 -18.02 -7.37 16.28
CA ASP A 38 -18.08 -6.38 17.35
C ASP A 38 -18.64 -5.01 16.88
N GLY A 39 -19.02 -4.90 15.60
CA GLY A 39 -19.55 -3.66 15.02
C GLY A 39 -18.50 -2.57 14.79
N LYS A 40 -17.22 -2.83 15.06
CA LYS A 40 -16.15 -1.81 14.94
C LYS A 40 -15.41 -1.93 13.61
N LEU A 41 -14.83 -0.80 13.19
CA LEU A 41 -13.97 -0.71 12.03
C LEU A 41 -12.74 0.15 12.38
N MET A 42 -11.56 -0.42 12.22
CA MET A 42 -10.30 0.32 12.23
C MET A 42 -9.76 0.44 10.81
N LEU A 43 -9.39 1.65 10.40
CA LEU A 43 -8.74 1.94 9.13
C LEU A 43 -7.43 2.70 9.39
N LEU A 44 -6.40 2.36 8.64
CA LEU A 44 -5.13 3.10 8.62
C LEU A 44 -5.10 3.96 7.35
N ALA A 45 -4.97 5.28 7.52
CA ALA A 45 -4.84 6.22 6.41
C ALA A 45 -3.37 6.38 5.98
N ALA A 46 -3.12 6.37 4.67
CA ALA A 46 -1.76 6.45 4.09
C ALA A 46 -1.72 7.31 2.80
N ASP A 47 -2.66 8.23 2.65
CA ASP A 47 -2.87 9.08 1.46
C ASP A 47 -2.12 10.44 1.52
N HIS A 48 -1.53 10.78 2.66
CA HIS A 48 -0.79 12.02 2.90
C HIS A 48 0.24 12.37 1.82
N THR A 49 1.00 11.38 1.33
CA THR A 49 2.05 11.60 0.32
C THR A 49 1.50 12.06 -1.03
N ALA A 50 0.24 11.74 -1.36
CA ALA A 50 -0.42 12.25 -2.56
C ALA A 50 -0.66 13.77 -2.50
N ARG A 51 -0.64 14.35 -1.29
CA ARG A 51 -0.75 15.80 -1.04
C ARG A 51 0.60 16.48 -0.81
N GLY A 52 1.72 15.77 -1.06
CA GLY A 52 3.07 16.28 -0.80
C GLY A 52 3.47 16.32 0.67
N ILE A 53 2.64 15.79 1.58
CA ILE A 53 2.97 15.71 3.00
C ILE A 53 3.84 14.48 3.21
N ILE A 54 5.12 14.70 3.55
CA ILE A 54 6.11 13.63 3.78
C ILE A 54 6.75 13.62 5.18
N ALA A 55 6.41 14.59 6.01
CA ALA A 55 6.89 14.72 7.37
C ALA A 55 5.96 14.01 8.37
N ALA A 56 6.53 13.49 9.45
CA ALA A 56 5.77 13.04 10.62
C ALA A 56 6.50 13.46 11.91
N GLY A 57 5.81 14.20 12.77
CA GLY A 57 6.40 14.76 13.99
C GLY A 57 7.63 15.61 13.68
N LYS A 58 8.76 15.29 14.32
CA LYS A 58 10.04 15.99 14.12
C LYS A 58 10.86 15.47 12.93
N ASN A 59 10.45 14.38 12.29
CA ASN A 59 11.19 13.82 11.15
C ASN A 59 10.60 14.38 9.83
N PRO A 60 11.34 15.24 9.11
CA PRO A 60 10.85 15.91 7.91
C PRO A 60 10.65 14.95 6.71
N THR A 61 11.23 13.75 6.74
CA THR A 61 11.21 12.78 5.63
C THR A 61 10.64 11.43 6.04
N ALA A 62 9.86 11.39 7.13
CA ALA A 62 9.40 10.15 7.77
C ALA A 62 8.66 9.17 6.85
N ILE A 63 7.94 9.67 5.84
CA ILE A 63 7.16 8.86 4.90
C ILE A 63 7.60 9.08 3.44
N ALA A 64 8.82 9.58 3.24
CA ALA A 64 9.37 9.85 1.92
C ALA A 64 9.86 8.58 1.21
N ASP A 65 10.32 7.58 1.98
CA ASP A 65 10.81 6.33 1.44
C ASP A 65 9.64 5.41 1.03
N ARG A 66 9.81 4.73 -0.11
CA ARG A 66 8.82 3.80 -0.69
C ARG A 66 9.25 2.34 -0.61
N TYR A 67 10.41 2.07 -0.04
CA TYR A 67 11.01 0.75 0.06
C TYR A 67 11.53 0.45 1.47
N VAL A 68 12.13 1.44 2.16
CA VAL A 68 12.74 1.28 3.49
C VAL A 68 11.99 2.07 4.56
#